data_AF-A0A2S2B4L7-F1
#
_entry.id   AF-A0A2S2B4L7-F1
#
_cell.length_a   1.000
_cell.length_b   1.000
_cell.length_c   1.000
_cell.angle_alpha   90.00
_cell.angle_beta   90.00
_cell.angle_gamma   90.00
#
_symmetry.space_group_name_H-M   'P 1'
#
loop_
_entity.id
_entity.type
_entity.pdbx_description
1 polymer ?
#
loop_
_entity_poly.entity_id
_entity_poly.type
_entity_poly.pdbx_seq_one_letter_code
_entity_poly.pdbx_strand_id
1 'polypeptide(L)'
;SGGQGGMGSQGRAVSSSMATIAASRLSSPSSNSRISSTASSLTSNGVANTATLGSIISNSVSQISADNYGASECDVLVQALLELITALVHILSSSNIGQVNYSDASRFSQIISQALQQAMG
;
A
#
# COMPACT_ATOMS: atom_id res chain seq x y z
N SER A 1 -26.13 -48.13 -13.81
CA SER A 1 -24.73 -48.50 -14.10
C SER A 1 -24.19 -47.48 -15.09
N GLY A 2 -23.21 -46.61 -14.86
CA GLY A 2 -22.16 -46.44 -13.86
C GLY A 2 -20.88 -45.98 -14.60
N GLY A 3 -20.21 -44.91 -14.12
CA GLY A 3 -18.84 -44.48 -14.49
C GLY A 3 -18.74 -43.35 -15.54
N GLN A 4 -18.37 -42.10 -15.20
CA GLN A 4 -17.00 -41.54 -14.95
C GLN A 4 -16.10 -41.60 -16.19
N GLY A 5 -15.42 -40.55 -16.65
CA GLY A 5 -15.21 -39.20 -16.13
C GLY A 5 -14.30 -38.41 -17.09
N GLY A 6 -14.02 -37.14 -16.79
CA GLY A 6 -12.93 -36.43 -17.46
C GLY A 6 -13.21 -35.00 -17.94
N MET A 7 -13.99 -34.18 -17.22
CA MET A 7 -13.85 -32.73 -17.35
C MET A 7 -12.71 -32.25 -16.47
N GLY A 8 -11.48 -32.44 -16.97
CA GLY A 8 -10.32 -31.71 -16.51
C GLY A 8 -10.38 -30.27 -17.03
N SER A 9 -11.35 -29.48 -16.55
CA SER A 9 -11.19 -28.04 -16.54
C SER A 9 -10.09 -27.76 -15.52
N GLN A 10 -8.85 -27.80 -16.00
CA GLN A 10 -7.70 -27.28 -15.32
C GLN A 10 -7.98 -25.80 -15.11
N GLY A 11 -8.69 -25.50 -14.02
CA GLY A 11 -8.88 -24.16 -13.51
C GLY A 11 -7.49 -23.60 -13.41
N ARG A 12 -7.16 -22.71 -14.34
CA ARG A 12 -5.93 -21.93 -14.32
C ARG A 12 -5.92 -21.34 -12.92
N ALA A 13 -5.12 -21.91 -12.02
CA ALA A 13 -4.86 -21.31 -10.73
C ALA A 13 -4.40 -19.91 -11.13
N VAL A 14 -5.28 -18.93 -10.94
CA VAL A 14 -4.91 -17.55 -11.12
C VAL A 14 -3.86 -17.42 -10.04
N SER A 15 -2.57 -17.42 -10.41
CA SER A 15 -1.54 -16.87 -9.54
C SER A 15 -2.05 -15.48 -9.25
N SER A 16 -2.79 -15.33 -8.15
CA SER A 16 -3.31 -14.06 -7.72
C SER A 16 -2.07 -13.23 -7.50
N SER A 17 -1.80 -12.30 -8.41
CA SER A 17 -0.67 -11.40 -8.26
C SER A 17 -0.74 -10.82 -6.85
N MET A 18 0.40 -10.62 -6.20
CA MET A 18 0.46 -10.05 -4.84
C MET A 18 -0.40 -8.78 -4.73
N ALA A 19 -0.48 -7.99 -5.80
CA ALA A 19 -1.38 -6.86 -5.94
C ALA A 19 -2.88 -7.19 -5.75
N THR A 20 -3.38 -8.32 -6.26
CA THR A 20 -4.79 -8.75 -6.10
C THR A 20 -5.09 -9.15 -4.66
N ILE A 21 -4.15 -9.84 -4.01
CA ILE A 21 -4.26 -10.21 -2.59
C ILE A 21 -4.24 -8.94 -1.73
N ALA A 22 -3.27 -8.06 -1.97
CA ALA A 22 -3.15 -6.80 -1.25
C ALA A 22 -4.36 -5.88 -1.49
N ALA A 23 -4.91 -5.81 -2.69
CA ALA A 23 -6.15 -5.07 -2.97
C ALA A 23 -7.36 -5.66 -2.25
N SER A 24 -7.45 -6.99 -2.14
CA SER A 24 -8.50 -7.63 -1.34
C SER A 24 -8.38 -7.26 0.14
N ARG A 25 -7.15 -7.24 0.68
CA ARG A 25 -6.88 -6.78 2.05
C ARG A 25 -7.12 -5.28 2.24
N LEU A 26 -6.87 -4.47 1.22
CA LEU A 26 -7.06 -3.02 1.25
C LEU A 26 -8.53 -2.64 1.55
N SER A 27 -9.48 -3.47 1.12
CA SER A 27 -10.91 -3.29 1.42
C SER A 27 -11.31 -3.61 2.86
N SER A 28 -10.37 -4.06 3.70
CA SER A 28 -10.63 -4.42 5.09
C SER A 28 -10.83 -3.19 6.01
N PRO A 29 -11.56 -3.34 7.13
CA PRO A 29 -11.71 -2.28 8.12
C PRO A 29 -10.36 -1.79 8.69
N SER A 30 -9.43 -2.72 8.98
CA SER A 30 -8.10 -2.38 9.50
C SER A 30 -7.29 -1.53 8.52
N SER A 31 -7.34 -1.87 7.22
CA SER A 31 -6.71 -1.04 6.18
C SER A 31 -7.33 0.35 6.10
N ASN A 32 -8.66 0.49 6.17
CA ASN A 32 -9.31 1.81 6.19
C ASN A 32 -8.86 2.68 7.38
N SER A 33 -8.71 2.10 8.57
CA SER A 33 -8.19 2.82 9.75
C SER A 33 -6.75 3.30 9.55
N ARG A 34 -5.89 2.47 8.96
CA ARG A 34 -4.50 2.84 8.63
C ARG A 34 -4.42 3.90 7.54
N ILE A 35 -5.24 3.80 6.50
CA ILE A 35 -5.34 4.79 5.42
C ILE A 35 -5.76 6.14 6.00
N SER A 36 -6.79 6.18 6.84
CA SER A 36 -7.25 7.42 7.46
C SER A 36 -6.19 8.04 8.37
N SER A 37 -5.48 7.22 9.16
CA SER A 37 -4.39 7.67 10.04
C SER A 37 -3.20 8.20 9.24
N THR A 38 -2.88 7.53 8.13
CA THR A 38 -1.84 7.93 7.19
C THR A 38 -2.20 9.26 6.54
N ALA A 39 -3.42 9.39 6.01
CA ALA A 39 -3.90 10.62 5.40
C ALA A 39 -3.84 11.79 6.39
N SER A 40 -4.33 11.59 7.62
CA SER A 40 -4.28 12.60 8.68
C SER A 40 -2.84 13.01 9.02
N SER A 41 -1.92 12.06 9.07
CA SER A 41 -0.50 12.32 9.32
C SER A 41 0.15 13.12 8.18
N LEU A 42 -0.14 12.77 6.92
CA LEU A 42 0.37 13.47 5.74
C LEU A 42 -0.19 14.88 5.60
N THR A 43 -1.48 15.08 5.88
CA THR A 43 -2.10 16.42 5.88
C THR A 43 -1.52 17.29 6.99
N SER A 44 -1.26 16.72 8.16
CA SER A 44 -0.74 17.49 9.31
C SER A 44 0.75 17.82 9.21
N ASN A 45 1.57 16.93 8.62
CA ASN A 45 3.04 17.04 8.63
C ASN A 45 3.64 17.33 7.24
N GLY A 46 2.85 17.19 6.18
CA GLY A 46 3.27 17.39 4.79
C GLY A 46 3.90 16.15 4.15
N VAL A 47 3.65 15.99 2.85
CA VAL A 47 4.14 14.86 2.03
C VAL A 47 5.62 14.98 1.60
N ALA A 48 6.25 16.14 1.82
CA ALA A 48 7.65 16.41 1.44
C ALA A 48 8.65 16.17 2.57
N ASN A 49 8.21 15.57 3.69
CA ASN A 49 9.05 15.27 4.84
C ASN A 49 9.45 13.79 4.84
N THR A 50 10.73 13.52 4.58
CA THR A 50 11.30 12.16 4.52
C THR A 50 11.11 11.40 5.84
N ALA A 51 11.29 12.06 6.99
CA ALA A 51 11.17 11.42 8.29
C ALA A 51 9.72 11.01 8.58
N THR A 52 8.76 11.89 8.27
CA THR A 52 7.33 11.59 8.39
C THR A 52 6.94 10.39 7.52
N LEU A 53 7.37 10.37 6.26
CA LEU A 53 7.10 9.25 5.36
C LEU A 53 7.74 7.95 5.85
N GLY A 54 8.99 8.00 6.33
CA GLY A 54 9.68 6.85 6.91
C GLY A 54 8.93 6.27 8.11
N SER A 55 8.48 7.13 9.04
CA SER A 55 7.68 6.70 10.19
C SER A 55 6.32 6.13 9.79
N ILE A 56 5.63 6.72 8.82
CA ILE A 56 4.36 6.19 8.29
C ILE A 56 4.56 4.80 7.72
N ILE A 57 5.57 4.61 6.86
CA ILE A 57 5.85 3.32 6.23
C ILE A 57 6.21 2.27 7.30
N SER A 58 7.09 2.61 8.23
CA SER A 58 7.50 1.72 9.32
C SER A 58 6.32 1.30 10.21
N ASN A 59 5.45 2.25 10.56
CA ASN A 59 4.24 1.98 11.35
C ASN A 59 3.25 1.09 10.58
N SER A 60 3.02 1.36 9.29
CA SER A 60 2.12 0.55 8.47
C SER A 60 2.64 -0.87 8.30
N VAL A 61 3.93 -1.05 7.99
CA VAL A 61 4.58 -2.37 7.91
C VAL A 61 4.45 -3.13 9.24
N SER A 62 4.68 -2.46 10.37
CA SER A 62 4.54 -3.09 11.70
C SER A 62 3.11 -3.51 12.02
N GLN A 63 2.11 -2.67 11.68
CA GLN A 63 0.71 -3.01 11.93
C GLN A 63 0.21 -4.10 10.98
N ILE A 64 0.58 -4.05 9.70
CA ILE A 64 0.17 -5.05 8.70
C ILE A 64 0.78 -6.40 9.03
N SER A 65 2.06 -6.45 9.44
CA SER A 65 2.69 -7.71 9.84
C SER A 65 2.02 -8.34 11.07
N ALA A 66 1.58 -7.52 12.03
CA ALA A 66 0.79 -7.98 13.17
C ALA A 66 -0.61 -8.48 12.79
N ASP A 67 -1.29 -7.83 11.83
CA ASP A 67 -2.61 -8.26 11.33
C ASP A 67 -2.53 -9.50 10.41
N ASN A 68 -1.37 -9.79 9.81
CA ASN A 68 -1.20 -10.80 8.77
C ASN A 68 -0.07 -11.77 9.10
N TYR A 69 -0.23 -12.54 10.18
CA TYR A 69 0.71 -13.59 10.57
C TYR A 69 0.96 -14.57 9.41
N GLY A 70 2.24 -14.77 9.07
CA GLY A 70 2.67 -15.66 7.97
C GLY A 70 2.71 -15.02 6.59
N ALA A 71 2.37 -13.73 6.45
CA ALA A 71 2.64 -13.00 5.22
C ALA A 71 4.14 -12.80 5.01
N SER A 72 4.59 -12.86 3.76
CA SER A 72 5.98 -12.53 3.42
C SER A 72 6.23 -11.02 3.59
N GLU A 73 7.46 -10.64 3.90
CA GLU A 73 7.86 -9.21 4.03
C GLU A 73 7.51 -8.41 2.78
N CYS A 74 7.63 -9.02 1.60
CA CYS A 74 7.22 -8.42 0.33
C CYS A 74 5.70 -8.17 0.24
N ASP A 75 4.84 -9.07 0.73
CA ASP A 75 3.38 -8.85 0.78
C ASP A 75 3.02 -7.70 1.74
N VAL A 76 3.67 -7.68 2.90
CA VAL A 76 3.48 -6.62 3.91
C VAL A 76 3.88 -5.27 3.32
N LEU A 77 5.02 -5.20 2.62
CA LEU A 77 5.48 -3.98 1.98
C LEU A 77 4.54 -3.54 0.85
N VAL A 78 4.13 -4.44 -0.04
CA VAL A 78 3.18 -4.14 -1.13
C VAL A 78 1.87 -3.60 -0.56
N GLN A 79 1.36 -4.19 0.52
CA GLN A 79 0.14 -3.70 1.18
C GLN A 79 0.36 -2.32 1.81
N ALA A 80 1.49 -2.08 2.48
CA ALA A 80 1.81 -0.78 3.08
C ALA A 80 1.88 0.33 2.01
N LEU A 81 2.51 0.05 0.87
CA LEU A 81 2.62 0.98 -0.25
C LEU A 81 1.25 1.26 -0.89
N LEU A 82 0.40 0.24 -1.04
CA LEU A 82 -0.96 0.43 -1.55
C LEU A 82 -1.84 1.24 -0.59
N GLU A 83 -1.73 1.02 0.72
CA GLU A 83 -2.42 1.85 1.73
C GLU A 83 -1.95 3.31 1.68
N LEU A 84 -0.64 3.55 1.52
CA LEU A 84 -0.08 4.90 1.34
C LEU A 84 -0.60 5.59 0.07
N ILE A 85 -0.60 4.90 -1.07
CA ILE A 85 -1.13 5.43 -2.34
C ILE A 85 -2.61 5.77 -2.19
N THR A 86 -3.38 4.91 -1.54
CA THR A 86 -4.82 5.13 -1.31
C THR A 86 -5.06 6.36 -0.45
N ALA A 87 -4.27 6.56 0.61
CA ALA A 87 -4.31 7.76 1.43
C ALA A 87 -4.01 9.05 0.63
N LEU A 88 -2.99 9.00 -0.25
CA LEU A 88 -2.67 10.13 -1.14
C LEU A 88 -3.83 10.44 -2.10
N VAL A 89 -4.44 9.42 -2.71
CA VAL A 89 -5.62 9.59 -3.58
C VAL A 89 -6.80 10.19 -2.81
N HIS A 90 -7.04 9.76 -1.57
CA HIS A 90 -8.08 10.35 -0.72
C HIS A 90 -7.83 11.84 -0.43
N ILE A 91 -6.59 12.22 -0.15
CA ILE A 91 -6.21 13.64 0.05
C ILE A 91 -6.49 14.42 -1.24
N LEU A 92 -6.08 13.89 -2.41
CA LEU A 92 -6.29 14.54 -3.70
C LEU A 92 -7.78 14.71 -4.03
N SER A 93 -8.63 13.76 -3.64
CA SER A 93 -10.09 13.83 -3.85
C SER A 93 -10.75 15.03 -3.17
N SER A 94 -10.18 15.54 -2.07
CA SER A 94 -10.67 16.72 -1.35
C SER A 94 -9.83 17.97 -1.62
N SER A 95 -8.75 17.86 -2.41
CA SER A 95 -7.80 18.94 -2.63
C SER A 95 -8.17 19.77 -3.84
N ASN A 96 -7.95 21.08 -3.77
CA ASN A 96 -8.04 21.95 -4.92
C ASN A 96 -6.70 21.93 -5.67
N ILE A 97 -6.64 21.24 -6.81
CA ILE A 97 -5.38 21.05 -7.56
C ILE A 97 -5.02 22.34 -8.30
N GLY A 98 -3.91 22.95 -7.88
CA GLY A 98 -3.34 24.15 -8.51
C GLY A 98 -2.28 23.81 -9.58
N GLN A 99 -1.33 24.72 -9.76
CA GLN A 99 -0.20 24.51 -10.66
C GLN A 99 0.71 23.37 -10.15
N VAL A 100 1.01 22.41 -11.02
CA VAL A 100 1.89 21.28 -10.71
C VAL A 100 3.30 21.58 -11.21
N ASN A 101 4.28 21.59 -10.31
CA ASN A 101 5.68 21.74 -10.67
C ASN A 101 6.31 20.38 -11.02
N TYR A 102 6.34 20.04 -12.30
CA TYR A 102 6.92 18.77 -12.76
C TYR A 102 8.42 18.64 -12.45
N SER A 103 9.13 19.75 -12.28
CA SER A 103 10.56 19.74 -11.91
C SER A 103 10.80 19.17 -10.52
N ASP A 104 9.80 19.21 -9.63
CA ASP A 104 9.87 18.61 -8.29
C ASP A 104 9.62 17.09 -8.29
N ALA A 105 9.17 16.49 -9.41
CA ALA A 105 8.89 15.05 -9.45
C ALA A 105 10.12 14.21 -9.10
N SER A 106 11.30 14.58 -9.60
CA SER A 106 12.57 13.93 -9.27
C SER A 106 12.91 14.06 -7.79
N ARG A 107 12.63 15.23 -7.19
CA ARG A 107 12.85 15.48 -5.77
C ARG A 107 11.92 14.62 -4.91
N PHE A 108 10.63 14.52 -5.25
CA PHE A 108 9.70 13.67 -4.53
C PHE A 108 10.06 12.18 -4.65
N SER A 109 10.53 11.73 -5.82
CA SER A 109 11.04 10.36 -5.97
C SER A 109 12.24 10.10 -5.05
N GLN A 110 13.16 11.05 -4.90
CA GLN A 110 14.28 10.92 -3.97
C GLN A 110 13.83 10.86 -2.52
N ILE A 111 12.85 11.69 -2.12
CA ILE A 111 12.26 11.68 -0.77
C ILE A 111 11.65 10.32 -0.47
N ILE A 112 10.86 9.75 -1.38
CA ILE A 112 10.24 8.43 -1.21
C ILE A 112 11.31 7.34 -1.07
N SER A 113 12.32 7.35 -1.95
CA SER A 113 13.43 6.39 -1.91
C SER A 113 14.20 6.45 -0.58
N GLN A 114 14.44 7.64 -0.04
CA GLN A 114 15.11 7.81 1.26
C GLN A 114 14.22 7.37 2.42
N ALA A 115 12.93 7.72 2.40
CA ALA A 115 11.97 7.32 3.41
C ALA A 115 11.84 5.79 3.50
N LEU A 116 11.81 5.11 2.35
CA LEU A 116 11.77 3.66 2.29
C LEU A 116 13.04 3.02 2.87
N GLN A 117 14.22 3.57 2.54
CA GLN A 117 15.48 3.14 3.13
C GLN A 117 15.51 3.32 4.65
N GLN A 118 14.95 4.42 5.17
CA GLN A 118 14.86 4.65 6.61
C GLN A 118 13.86 3.73 7.31
N ALA A 119 12.78 3.35 6.63
CA ALA A 119 11.75 2.48 7.20
C ALA A 119 12.13 0.99 7.20
N MET A 120 13.02 0.58 6.29
CA MET A 120 13.44 -0.80 6.10
C MET A 120 14.89 -1.09 6.54
N GLY A 121 15.64 -0.04 6.90
CA GLY A 121 17.03 -0.12 7.34
C GLY A 121 17.19 -0.37 8.83
#